data_AF-A0AAU2RL25-F1
#
_entry.id   AF-A0AAU2RL25-F1
#
_cell.length_a   1.000
_cell.length_b   1.000
_cell.length_c   1.000
_cell.angle_alpha   90.00
_cell.angle_beta   90.00
_cell.angle_gamma   90.00
#
_symmetry.space_group_name_H-M   'P 1'
#
loop_
_entity.id
_entity.type
_entity.pdbx_description
1 polymer ?
#
loop_
_entity_poly.entity_id
_entity_poly.type
_entity_poly.pdbx_seq_one_letter_code
_entity_poly.pdbx_strand_id
1 'polypeptide(L)'
;MDTSRLEQAARRYRDAEAALDSARADLQAEAVDFLRSTDERGVQAAVVRITGWSREHLRRLKEKAEMEALRRRVDELSTPKKPSPAVATPRQQVTQTLRKPVPSISPKVLALPIDRVMWLVDKAETTSPEWVEGIRQEYPHLQGPDLDYLIVDLGHQKGFKIPELDEPTTSTGETVDEERPVSGEEASG
;
A
#
# COMPACT_ATOMS: atom_id res chain seq x y z
N MET A 1 -8.13 0.14 39.12
CA MET A 1 -6.92 -0.65 38.83
C MET A 1 -5.89 0.30 38.27
N ASP A 2 -4.64 0.24 38.75
CA ASP A 2 -3.56 1.10 38.26
C ASP A 2 -2.96 0.47 37.00
N THR A 3 -3.19 1.10 35.84
CA THR A 3 -2.70 0.64 34.53
C THR A 3 -1.26 1.07 34.26
N SER A 4 -0.68 1.95 35.09
CA SER A 4 0.65 2.53 34.85
C SER A 4 1.74 1.46 34.77
N ARG A 5 1.66 0.42 35.62
CA ARG A 5 2.60 -0.71 35.58
C ARG A 5 2.49 -1.52 34.28
N LEU A 6 1.27 -1.70 33.77
CA LEU A 6 1.03 -2.43 32.52
C LEU A 6 1.55 -1.62 31.32
N GLU A 7 1.28 -0.31 31.29
CA GLU A 7 1.79 0.59 30.24
C GLU A 7 3.31 0.63 30.21
N GLN A 8 3.96 0.68 31.40
CA GLN A 8 5.41 0.63 31.49
C GLN A 8 5.97 -0.72 30.99
N ALA A 9 5.33 -1.84 31.34
CA ALA A 9 5.73 -3.15 30.85
C ALA A 9 5.58 -3.27 29.32
N ALA A 10 4.45 -2.80 28.77
CA ALA A 10 4.19 -2.78 27.33
C ALA A 10 5.18 -1.91 26.56
N ARG A 11 5.64 -0.79 27.15
CA ARG A 11 6.70 0.03 26.56
C ARG A 11 8.04 -0.70 26.53
N ARG A 12 8.48 -1.26 27.66
CA ARG A 12 9.74 -2.02 27.72
C ARG A 12 9.75 -3.20 26.76
N TYR A 13 8.62 -3.86 26.58
CA TYR A 13 8.46 -4.95 25.62
C TYR A 13 8.73 -4.45 24.18
N ARG A 14 8.05 -3.38 23.75
CA ARG A 14 8.25 -2.79 22.42
C ARG A 14 9.68 -2.29 22.20
N ASP A 15 10.26 -1.67 23.22
CA ASP A 15 11.64 -1.18 23.16
C ASP A 15 12.63 -2.36 22.99
N ALA A 16 12.39 -3.49 23.66
CA ALA A 16 13.20 -4.70 23.53
C ALA A 16 13.03 -5.37 22.15
N GLU A 17 11.81 -5.42 21.61
CA GLU A 17 11.57 -5.92 20.25
C GLU A 17 12.30 -5.06 19.21
N ALA A 18 12.19 -3.74 19.29
CA ALA A 18 12.89 -2.83 18.40
C ALA A 18 14.42 -3.00 18.48
N ALA A 19 14.97 -3.18 19.68
CA ALA A 19 16.40 -3.44 19.87
C ALA A 19 16.82 -4.79 19.27
N LEU A 20 16.00 -5.83 19.42
CA LEU A 20 16.26 -7.14 18.84
C LEU A 20 16.24 -7.09 17.31
N ASP A 21 15.27 -6.39 16.73
CA ASP A 21 15.15 -6.26 15.28
C ASP A 21 16.31 -5.43 14.70
N SER A 22 16.76 -4.38 15.40
CA SER A 22 17.98 -3.66 15.04
C SER A 22 19.20 -4.57 15.05
N ALA A 23 19.40 -5.34 16.13
CA ALA A 23 20.53 -6.26 16.24
C ALA A 23 20.50 -7.36 15.16
N ARG A 24 19.32 -7.83 14.77
CA ARG A 24 19.14 -8.77 13.65
C ARG A 24 19.51 -8.13 12.32
N ALA A 25 19.09 -6.88 12.08
CA ALA A 25 19.42 -6.16 10.87
C ALA A 25 20.94 -5.93 10.75
N ASP A 26 21.59 -5.55 11.84
CA ASP A 26 23.05 -5.37 11.89
C ASP A 26 23.80 -6.68 11.60
N LEU A 27 23.37 -7.79 12.20
CA LEU A 27 23.97 -9.10 11.95
C LEU A 27 23.78 -9.54 10.49
N GLN A 28 22.62 -9.26 9.90
CA GLN A 28 22.37 -9.55 8.48
C GLN A 28 23.25 -8.71 7.56
N ALA A 29 23.41 -7.41 7.84
CA ALA A 29 24.25 -6.52 7.06
C ALA A 29 25.72 -7.00 7.09
N GLU A 30 26.26 -7.27 8.28
CA GLU A 30 27.63 -7.76 8.43
C GLU A 30 27.84 -9.11 7.72
N ALA A 31 26.86 -10.01 7.80
CA ALA A 31 26.91 -11.29 7.09
C ALA A 31 26.93 -11.10 5.56
N VAL A 32 26.12 -10.19 5.02
CA VAL A 32 26.12 -9.87 3.58
C VAL A 32 27.45 -9.27 3.16
N ASP A 33 27.99 -8.33 3.93
CA ASP A 33 29.25 -7.66 3.61
C ASP A 33 30.42 -8.66 3.65
N PHE A 34 30.44 -9.54 4.64
CA PHE A 34 31.40 -10.63 4.72
C PHE A 34 31.29 -11.57 3.50
N LEU A 35 30.07 -11.94 3.09
CA LEU A 35 29.82 -12.76 1.90
C LEU A 35 30.13 -12.07 0.56
N ARG A 36 30.21 -10.72 0.53
CA ARG A 36 30.60 -9.93 -0.65
C ARG A 36 32.11 -9.73 -0.73
N SER A 37 32.79 -9.72 0.41
CA SER A 37 34.23 -9.43 0.49
C SER A 37 35.11 -10.51 -0.17
N THR A 38 34.60 -11.73 -0.35
CA THR A 38 35.37 -12.85 -0.92
C THR A 38 34.47 -13.91 -1.54
N ASP A 39 34.86 -14.42 -2.71
CA ASP A 39 34.19 -15.51 -3.42
C ASP A 39 34.68 -16.91 -2.99
N GLU A 40 35.45 -16.99 -1.90
CA GLU A 40 35.93 -18.26 -1.38
C GLU A 40 34.78 -19.15 -0.91
N ARG A 41 34.73 -20.39 -1.42
CA ARG A 41 33.70 -21.38 -1.08
C ARG A 41 33.60 -21.68 0.43
N GLY A 42 34.63 -21.35 1.22
CA GLY A 42 34.67 -21.55 2.68
C GLY A 42 33.93 -20.48 3.50
N VAL A 43 33.66 -19.31 2.92
CA VAL A 43 33.14 -18.12 3.63
C VAL A 43 31.71 -18.34 4.09
N GLN A 44 30.88 -18.96 3.24
CA GLN A 44 29.52 -19.35 3.62
C GLN A 44 29.51 -20.32 4.80
N ALA A 45 30.45 -21.27 4.86
CA ALA A 45 30.52 -22.23 5.95
C ALA A 45 30.87 -21.54 7.28
N ALA A 46 31.73 -20.51 7.25
CA ALA A 46 32.05 -19.71 8.43
C ALA A 46 30.81 -18.95 8.95
N VAL A 47 30.05 -18.31 8.06
CA VAL A 47 28.82 -17.59 8.45
C VAL A 47 27.76 -18.54 8.99
N VAL A 48 27.54 -19.69 8.36
CA VAL A 48 26.63 -20.74 8.87
C VAL A 48 27.02 -21.17 10.28
N ARG A 49 28.33 -21.37 10.54
CA ARG A 49 28.82 -21.80 11.85
C ARG A 49 28.60 -20.75 12.94
N ILE A 50 28.80 -19.46 12.62
CA ILE A 50 28.68 -18.36 13.58
C ILE A 50 27.21 -18.05 13.88
N THR A 51 26.39 -17.98 12.83
CA THR A 51 24.99 -17.51 12.93
C THR A 51 23.99 -18.65 13.18
N GLY A 52 24.37 -19.89 12.88
CA GLY A 52 23.46 -21.03 12.85
C GLY A 52 22.48 -21.02 11.66
N TRP A 53 22.59 -20.06 10.74
CA TRP A 53 21.69 -19.96 9.58
C TRP A 53 21.99 -21.04 8.54
N SER A 54 20.96 -21.45 7.81
CA SER A 54 21.14 -22.38 6.70
C SER A 54 21.78 -21.68 5.50
N ARG A 55 22.47 -22.44 4.64
CA ARG A 55 23.03 -21.90 3.39
C ARG A 55 21.95 -21.28 2.49
N GLU A 56 20.75 -21.87 2.50
CA GLU A 56 19.61 -21.34 1.76
C GLU A 56 19.15 -19.98 2.31
N HIS A 57 19.18 -19.81 3.64
CA HIS A 57 18.90 -18.51 4.27
C HIS A 57 19.93 -17.46 3.82
N LEU A 58 21.23 -17.80 3.83
CA LEU A 58 22.28 -16.91 3.36
C LEU A 58 22.14 -16.52 1.87
N ARG A 59 21.74 -17.48 1.03
CA ARG A 59 21.49 -17.22 -0.39
C ARG A 59 20.37 -16.20 -0.58
N ARG A 60 19.24 -16.39 0.11
CA ARG A 60 18.11 -15.44 0.07
C ARG A 60 18.49 -14.07 0.61
N LEU A 61 19.31 -14.03 1.67
CA LEU A 61 19.81 -12.79 2.25
C LEU A 61 20.65 -12.00 1.24
N LYS A 62 21.58 -12.68 0.55
CA LYS A 62 22.42 -12.09 -0.49
C LYS A 62 21.58 -11.59 -1.67
N GLU A 63 20.67 -12.43 -2.18
CA GLU A 63 19.77 -12.07 -3.28
C GLU A 63 18.90 -10.84 -2.93
N LYS A 64 18.35 -10.79 -1.72
CA LYS A 64 17.58 -9.62 -1.24
C LYS A 64 18.44 -8.36 -1.22
N ALA A 65 19.66 -8.44 -0.67
CA ALA A 65 20.57 -7.29 -0.59
C ALA A 65 21.04 -6.82 -1.97
N GLU A 66 21.18 -7.72 -2.95
CA GLU A 66 21.48 -7.36 -4.35
C GLU A 66 20.30 -6.67 -5.02
N MET A 67 19.06 -7.17 -4.82
CA MET A 67 17.86 -6.51 -5.32
C MET A 67 17.67 -5.11 -4.73
N GLU A 68 17.89 -4.93 -3.43
CA GLU A 68 17.82 -3.61 -2.80
C GLU A 68 18.90 -2.65 -3.34
N ALA A 69 20.13 -3.14 -3.56
CA ALA A 69 21.19 -2.35 -4.17
C ALA A 69 20.84 -1.94 -5.62
N LEU A 70 20.21 -2.84 -6.38
CA LEU A 70 19.72 -2.54 -7.73
C LEU A 70 18.59 -1.51 -7.71
N ARG A 71 17.62 -1.63 -6.78
CA ARG A 71 16.57 -0.62 -6.59
C ARG A 71 17.16 0.76 -6.29
N ARG A 72 18.10 0.85 -5.34
CA ARG A 72 18.81 2.11 -5.04
C ARG A 72 19.53 2.69 -6.25
N ARG A 73 20.20 1.86 -7.05
CA ARG A 73 20.84 2.30 -8.30
C ARG A 73 19.84 2.80 -9.34
N VAL A 74 18.69 2.14 -9.46
CA VAL A 74 17.60 2.57 -10.36
C VAL A 74 17.03 3.90 -9.89
N ASP A 75 16.88 4.09 -8.58
CA ASP A 75 16.43 5.35 -7.99
C ASP A 75 17.47 6.47 -8.22
N GLU A 76 18.76 6.20 -8.00
CA GLU A 76 19.86 7.13 -8.28
C GLU A 76 19.90 7.55 -9.75
N LEU A 77 19.75 6.59 -10.68
CA LEU A 77 19.71 6.85 -12.12
C LEU A 77 18.42 7.56 -12.57
N SER A 78 17.33 7.44 -11.81
CA SER A 78 16.04 8.10 -12.09
C SER A 78 15.98 9.53 -11.54
N THR A 79 16.92 9.95 -10.68
CA THR A 79 17.01 11.36 -10.29
C THR A 79 17.71 12.18 -11.38
N PRO A 80 17.09 13.26 -11.92
CA PRO A 80 17.72 14.09 -12.93
C PRO A 80 18.95 14.77 -12.33
N LYS A 81 20.11 14.43 -12.89
CA LYS A 81 21.42 15.00 -12.60
C LYS A 81 21.34 16.52 -12.51
N LYS A 82 21.45 17.05 -11.28
CA LYS A 82 21.54 18.49 -10.99
C LYS A 82 22.68 19.09 -11.82
N PRO A 83 22.45 20.09 -12.70
CA PRO A 83 23.52 20.68 -13.48
C PRO A 83 24.47 21.46 -12.57
N SER A 84 25.77 21.22 -12.78
CA SER A 84 26.89 21.87 -12.09
C SER A 84 26.87 23.39 -12.32
N PRO A 85 27.25 24.22 -11.33
CA PRO A 85 27.10 25.67 -11.40
C PRO A 85 28.30 26.28 -12.13
N ALA A 86 28.24 26.35 -13.45
CA ALA A 86 29.15 27.19 -14.22
C ALA A 86 28.34 28.25 -14.97
N VAL A 87 28.41 29.47 -14.43
CA VAL A 87 28.33 30.74 -15.17
C VAL A 87 27.12 30.89 -16.10
N ALA A 88 26.01 31.45 -15.59
CA ALA A 88 25.19 32.42 -16.34
C ALA A 88 24.15 33.05 -15.41
N THR A 89 24.23 34.38 -15.30
CA THR A 89 23.19 35.39 -14.99
C THR A 89 21.83 34.96 -14.40
N PRO A 90 21.30 35.71 -13.40
CA PRO A 90 20.05 35.38 -12.75
C PRO A 90 18.86 35.60 -13.68
N ARG A 91 18.36 34.54 -14.31
CA ARG A 91 16.97 34.48 -14.73
C ARG A 91 16.22 33.67 -13.68
N GLN A 92 15.34 34.35 -12.94
CA GLN A 92 14.38 33.72 -12.04
C GLN A 92 13.66 32.61 -12.80
N GLN A 93 14.04 31.36 -12.56
CA GLN A 93 13.23 30.22 -12.97
C GLN A 93 12.26 29.95 -11.82
N VAL A 94 11.03 30.39 -12.02
CA VAL A 94 9.87 29.92 -11.28
C VAL A 94 9.68 28.46 -11.64
N THR A 95 10.27 27.54 -10.87
CA THR A 95 9.91 26.13 -10.91
C THR A 95 8.52 25.98 -10.28
N GLN A 96 7.49 26.25 -11.07
CA GLN A 96 6.20 25.62 -10.81
C GLN A 96 6.41 24.12 -11.04
N THR A 97 6.39 23.35 -9.96
CA THR A 97 6.13 21.92 -10.02
C THR A 97 4.81 21.76 -10.79
N LEU A 98 4.93 21.25 -12.02
CA LEU A 98 3.80 20.99 -12.90
C LEU A 98 2.89 20.02 -12.15
N ARG A 99 1.79 20.53 -11.60
CA ARG A 99 0.81 19.72 -10.87
C ARG A 99 0.35 18.62 -11.81
N LYS A 100 0.47 17.35 -11.40
CA LYS A 100 -0.18 16.26 -12.12
C LYS A 100 -1.66 16.62 -12.24
N PRO A 101 -2.24 16.60 -13.44
CA PRO A 101 -3.66 16.88 -13.60
C PRO A 101 -4.45 15.85 -12.80
N VAL A 102 -5.42 16.31 -12.03
CA VAL A 102 -6.33 15.45 -11.27
C VAL A 102 -7.04 14.52 -12.27
N PRO A 103 -7.05 13.20 -12.06
CA PRO A 103 -7.80 12.29 -12.91
C PRO A 103 -9.27 12.68 -12.90
N SER A 104 -9.90 12.69 -14.08
CA SER A 104 -11.34 12.90 -14.17
C SER A 104 -12.05 11.69 -13.58
N ILE A 105 -12.80 11.88 -12.50
CA ILE A 105 -13.64 10.84 -11.88
C ILE A 105 -14.75 10.47 -12.86
N SER A 106 -15.01 9.16 -13.03
CA SER A 106 -16.10 8.69 -13.88
C SER A 106 -17.46 9.22 -13.42
N PRO A 107 -18.35 9.65 -14.34
CA PRO A 107 -19.71 10.08 -14.00
C PRO A 107 -20.50 9.01 -13.24
N LYS A 108 -20.21 7.73 -13.47
CA LYS A 108 -20.88 6.64 -12.78
C LYS A 108 -20.50 6.56 -11.30
N VAL A 109 -19.25 6.90 -10.96
CA VAL A 109 -18.77 6.92 -9.57
C VAL A 109 -19.29 8.16 -8.87
N LEU A 110 -19.38 9.31 -9.56
CA LEU A 110 -20.01 10.52 -9.04
C LEU A 110 -21.51 10.37 -8.76
N ALA A 111 -22.19 9.44 -9.44
CA ALA A 111 -23.59 9.13 -9.19
C ALA A 111 -23.83 8.34 -7.89
N LEU A 112 -22.77 7.81 -7.25
CA LEU A 112 -22.89 7.04 -6.02
C LEU A 112 -23.17 7.96 -4.81
N PRO A 113 -24.05 7.53 -3.88
CA PRO A 113 -24.25 8.21 -2.60
C PRO A 113 -22.96 8.28 -1.80
N ILE A 114 -22.75 9.38 -1.06
CA ILE A 114 -21.53 9.59 -0.27
C ILE A 114 -21.29 8.48 0.76
N ASP A 115 -22.33 8.00 1.44
CA ASP A 115 -22.24 6.91 2.41
C ASP A 115 -21.72 5.61 1.76
N ARG A 116 -22.10 5.39 0.50
CA ARG A 116 -21.66 4.22 -0.28
C ARG A 116 -20.20 4.33 -0.68
N VAL A 117 -19.77 5.53 -1.07
CA VAL A 117 -18.39 5.83 -1.40
C VAL A 117 -17.50 5.63 -0.17
N MET A 118 -17.90 6.14 0.99
CA MET A 118 -17.18 5.92 2.25
C MET A 118 -17.06 4.42 2.59
N TRP A 119 -18.13 3.65 2.44
CA TRP A 119 -18.08 2.20 2.65
C TRP A 119 -17.14 1.48 1.68
N LEU A 120 -17.10 1.90 0.41
CA LEU A 120 -16.18 1.34 -0.59
C LEU A 120 -14.73 1.69 -0.29
N VAL A 121 -14.46 2.89 0.21
CA VAL A 121 -13.12 3.30 0.65
C VAL A 121 -12.68 2.49 1.86
N ASP A 122 -13.52 2.34 2.90
CA ASP A 122 -13.22 1.52 4.09
C ASP A 122 -12.91 0.06 3.71
N LYS A 123 -13.68 -0.48 2.76
CA LYS A 123 -13.43 -1.82 2.21
C LYS A 123 -12.11 -1.90 1.43
N ALA A 124 -11.78 -0.85 0.67
CA ALA A 124 -10.51 -0.75 -0.06
C ALA A 124 -9.32 -0.64 0.89
N GLU A 125 -9.43 0.14 1.98
CA GLU A 125 -8.42 0.24 3.04
C GLU A 125 -8.19 -1.11 3.72
N THR A 126 -9.25 -1.85 3.98
CA THR A 126 -9.16 -3.20 4.58
C THR A 126 -8.50 -4.20 3.63
N THR A 127 -8.78 -4.11 2.33
CA THR A 127 -8.32 -5.10 1.35
C THR A 127 -6.91 -4.78 0.81
N SER A 128 -6.57 -3.50 0.68
CA SER A 128 -5.33 -3.03 0.03
C SER A 128 -4.88 -1.69 0.61
N PRO A 129 -4.44 -1.66 1.88
CA PRO A 129 -4.11 -0.42 2.59
C PRO A 129 -2.96 0.36 1.94
N GLU A 130 -1.91 -0.34 1.48
CA GLU A 130 -0.75 0.29 0.84
C GLU A 130 -1.13 1.01 -0.47
N TRP A 131 -2.13 0.50 -1.20
CA TRP A 131 -2.59 1.13 -2.43
C TRP A 131 -3.40 2.41 -2.17
N VAL A 132 -4.29 2.38 -1.17
CA VAL A 132 -5.06 3.57 -0.77
C VAL A 132 -4.13 4.67 -0.26
N GLU A 133 -3.13 4.31 0.56
CA GLU A 133 -2.13 5.25 1.04
C GLU A 133 -1.28 5.83 -0.10
N GLY A 134 -0.95 5.04 -1.12
CA GLY A 134 -0.29 5.53 -2.32
C GLY A 134 -1.10 6.61 -3.05
N ILE A 135 -2.43 6.47 -3.14
CA ILE A 135 -3.31 7.50 -3.73
C ILE A 135 -3.31 8.77 -2.88
N ARG A 136 -3.36 8.64 -1.54
CA ARG A 136 -3.30 9.79 -0.62
C ARG A 136 -2.01 10.58 -0.78
N GLN A 137 -0.89 9.89 -0.94
CA GLN A 137 0.41 10.52 -1.14
C GLN A 137 0.57 11.13 -2.54
N GLU A 138 -0.04 10.52 -3.56
CA GLU A 138 -0.01 11.05 -4.93
C GLU A 138 -0.90 12.30 -5.08
N TYR A 139 -2.00 12.38 -4.34
CA TYR A 139 -2.96 13.48 -4.38
C TYR A 139 -3.18 14.14 -3.01
N PRO A 140 -2.13 14.74 -2.38
CA PRO A 140 -2.21 15.28 -1.02
C PRO A 140 -3.10 16.54 -0.91
N HIS A 141 -3.46 17.12 -2.05
CA HIS A 141 -4.32 18.29 -2.16
C HIS A 141 -5.81 17.93 -2.26
N LEU A 142 -6.14 16.66 -2.48
CA LEU A 142 -7.50 16.15 -2.41
C LEU A 142 -7.73 15.64 -0.99
N GLN A 143 -8.84 16.06 -0.38
CA GLN A 143 -9.23 15.63 0.96
C GLN A 143 -10.74 15.43 1.02
N GLY A 144 -11.19 14.56 1.92
CA GLY A 144 -12.61 14.28 2.11
C GLY A 144 -13.24 13.65 0.85
N PRO A 145 -14.47 14.05 0.48
CA PRO A 145 -15.25 13.35 -0.54
C PRO A 145 -14.53 13.22 -1.88
N ASP A 146 -13.86 14.28 -2.34
CA ASP A 146 -13.19 14.29 -3.66
C ASP A 146 -12.09 13.22 -3.77
N LEU A 147 -11.36 12.99 -2.68
CA LEU A 147 -10.37 11.93 -2.60
C LEU A 147 -11.03 10.55 -2.54
N ASP A 148 -12.13 10.43 -1.81
CA ASP A 148 -12.84 9.16 -1.65
C ASP A 148 -13.45 8.69 -2.98
N TYR A 149 -14.08 9.59 -3.74
CA TYR A 149 -14.57 9.31 -5.10
C TYR A 149 -13.43 8.90 -6.04
N LEU A 150 -12.26 9.54 -5.92
CA LEU A 150 -11.08 9.19 -6.73
C LEU A 150 -10.55 7.79 -6.38
N ILE A 151 -10.49 7.43 -5.09
CA ILE A 151 -10.08 6.09 -4.65
C ILE A 151 -11.03 5.04 -5.25
N VAL A 152 -12.34 5.26 -5.17
CA VAL A 152 -13.34 4.33 -5.72
C VAL A 152 -13.21 4.19 -7.23
N ASP A 153 -13.04 5.28 -7.98
CA ASP A 153 -12.90 5.25 -9.43
C ASP A 153 -11.62 4.53 -9.89
N LEU A 154 -10.48 4.85 -9.27
CA LEU A 154 -9.22 4.16 -9.56
C LEU A 154 -9.28 2.68 -9.17
N GLY A 155 -9.98 2.34 -8.08
CA GLY A 155 -10.21 0.97 -7.67
C GLY A 155 -10.98 0.20 -8.73
N HIS A 156 -12.08 0.79 -9.21
CA HIS A 156 -12.90 0.23 -10.27
C HIS A 156 -12.09 0.00 -11.57
N GLN A 157 -11.28 0.98 -11.99
CA GLN A 157 -10.40 0.85 -13.15
C GLN A 157 -9.36 -0.28 -13.00
N LYS A 158 -8.95 -0.60 -11.77
CA LYS A 158 -8.06 -1.73 -11.45
C LYS A 158 -8.80 -3.07 -11.32
N GLY A 159 -10.11 -3.10 -11.53
CA GLY A 159 -10.91 -4.32 -11.48
C GLY A 159 -11.55 -4.63 -10.12
N PHE A 160 -11.62 -3.66 -9.19
CA PHE A 160 -12.53 -3.81 -8.05
C PHE A 160 -13.97 -3.83 -8.57
N LYS A 161 -14.67 -4.94 -8.31
CA LYS A 161 -16.07 -5.08 -8.69
C LYS A 161 -16.92 -4.14 -7.83
N ILE A 162 -17.57 -3.17 -8.47
CA ILE A 162 -18.58 -2.32 -7.86
C ILE A 162 -19.93 -2.79 -8.42
N PRO A 163 -20.74 -3.53 -7.64
CA PRO A 163 -21.97 -4.15 -8.15
C PRO A 163 -22.91 -3.19 -8.89
N GLU A 164 -22.98 -1.93 -8.44
CA GLU A 164 -23.85 -0.89 -9.02
C GLU A 164 -23.33 -0.30 -10.35
N LEU A 165 -22.06 -0.53 -10.72
CA LEU A 165 -21.49 -0.04 -11.98
C LEU A 165 -21.61 -1.05 -13.13
N ASP A 166 -21.86 -2.32 -12.79
CA ASP A 166 -21.99 -3.46 -13.68
C ASP A 166 -23.43 -3.75 -14.12
N GLU A 167 -24.43 -3.14 -13.46
CA GLU A 167 -25.82 -3.27 -13.89
C GLU A 167 -26.10 -2.34 -15.09
N PRO A 168 -26.43 -2.88 -16.28
CA PRO A 168 -27.00 -2.05 -17.32
C PRO A 168 -28.32 -1.51 -16.78
N THR A 169 -28.47 -0.19 -16.80
CA THR A 169 -29.75 0.48 -16.58
C THR A 169 -30.75 0.06 -17.65
N THR A 170 -31.34 -1.12 -17.51
CA THR A 170 -32.62 -1.48 -18.12
C THR A 170 -33.70 -0.80 -17.28
N SER A 171 -33.88 0.49 -17.53
CA SER A 171 -35.10 1.21 -17.19
C SER A 171 -36.13 0.93 -18.28
N THR A 172 -36.97 -0.08 -18.02
CA THR A 172 -38.30 -0.31 -18.61
C THR A 172 -39.06 -1.04 -17.49
N GLY A 173 -39.69 -0.37 -16.52
CA GLY A 173 -40.89 0.43 -16.70
C GLY A 173 -42.05 -0.46 -17.16
N GLU A 174 -42.71 -1.21 -16.26
CA GLU A 174 -44.18 -1.39 -16.31
C GLU A 174 -44.74 -2.13 -15.07
N THR A 175 -45.73 -1.47 -14.47
CA THR A 175 -46.89 -1.99 -13.71
C THR A 175 -46.69 -2.86 -12.47
N VAL A 176 -46.87 -2.16 -11.34
CA VAL A 176 -47.70 -2.57 -10.21
C VAL A 176 -48.89 -3.41 -10.68
N ASP A 177 -49.02 -4.63 -10.16
CA ASP A 177 -50.32 -5.23 -9.95
C ASP A 177 -50.37 -5.90 -8.57
N GLU A 178 -51.47 -5.59 -7.91
CA GLU A 178 -51.73 -5.72 -6.49
C GLU A 178 -52.86 -6.75 -6.36
N GLU A 179 -52.58 -8.02 -6.07
CA GLU A 179 -53.63 -8.93 -5.60
C GLU A 179 -53.14 -9.91 -4.52
N ARG A 180 -53.55 -9.55 -3.29
CA ARG A 180 -54.15 -10.35 -2.21
C ARG A 180 -53.51 -11.66 -1.70
N PRO A 181 -53.50 -11.84 -0.36
CA PRO A 181 -53.26 -13.12 0.28
C PRO A 181 -54.54 -13.98 0.26
N VAL A 182 -54.44 -15.23 -0.18
CA VAL A 182 -55.46 -16.25 0.09
C VAL A 182 -55.00 -17.12 1.25
N SER A 183 -55.64 -16.88 2.38
CA SER A 183 -55.74 -17.82 3.49
C SER A 183 -56.36 -19.14 3.04
N GLY A 184 -55.85 -20.24 3.59
CA GLY A 184 -56.44 -21.57 3.52
C GLY A 184 -55.36 -22.59 3.87
N GLU A 185 -55.58 -23.62 4.66
CA GLU A 185 -56.76 -24.07 5.38
C GLU A 185 -56.24 -25.15 6.35
N GLU A 186 -56.86 -25.24 7.51
CA GLU A 186 -56.62 -26.29 8.49
C GLU A 186 -56.89 -27.68 7.90
N ALA A 187 -56.07 -28.66 8.25
CA ALA A 187 -56.50 -30.06 8.25
C ALA A 187 -55.75 -30.84 9.33
N SER A 188 -56.43 -31.05 10.46
CA SER A 188 -56.16 -32.13 11.40
C SER A 188 -56.37 -33.49 10.74
N GLY A 189 -55.52 -34.44 11.13
CA GLY A 189 -55.65 -35.88 10.84
C GLY A 189 -54.46 -36.64 11.38
#